data_AF-A0A4Y9ZHJ5-F1
#
_entry.id   AF-A0A4Y9ZHJ5-F1
#
_cell.length_a   1.000
_cell.length_b   1.000
_cell.length_c   1.000
_cell.angle_alpha   90.00
_cell.angle_beta   90.00
_cell.angle_gamma   90.00
#
_symmetry.space_group_name_H-M   'P 1'
#
loop_
_entity.id
_entity.type
_entity.pdbx_description
1 polymer ?
#
loop_
_entity_poly.entity_id
_entity_poly.type
_entity_poly.pdbx_seq_one_letter_code
_entity_poly.pdbx_strand_id
1 'polypeptide(L)'
;RRREPRDLSPAVAARAHVPAQQHAGAAVAERPVAHGAGADMFHAQKEYCFRAMEQDAFPRFLRAKAFGNLTPVSALVRLVAGLIVLWIGLAVGFSLIFLDVHPKSKRFFLFIPFAFAILFLISHQYELDPLLVFFGQSETTPFRTLTIREPYVKKLLLGRAVWVSILVAACTTALSLIFWAVPGHRL
;
A
#
# COMPACT_ATOMS: atom_id res chain seq x y z
N ARG A 1 32.48 -20.33 -32.90
CA ARG A 1 31.09 -19.94 -32.60
C ARG A 1 31.08 -18.54 -32.01
N ARG A 2 30.96 -17.49 -32.84
CA ARG A 2 30.69 -16.11 -32.39
C ARG A 2 29.29 -16.10 -31.77
N ARG A 3 29.16 -15.59 -30.54
CA ARG A 3 27.84 -15.23 -29.98
C ARG A 3 27.57 -13.79 -30.43
N GLU A 4 26.47 -13.59 -31.16
CA GLU A 4 25.97 -12.27 -31.47
C GLU A 4 25.57 -11.51 -30.20
N PRO A 5 25.72 -10.18 -30.16
CA PRO A 5 25.16 -9.37 -29.10
C PRO A 5 23.64 -9.33 -29.24
N ARG A 6 22.91 -9.75 -28.19
CA ARG A 6 21.46 -9.56 -28.11
C ARG A 6 21.16 -8.06 -28.09
N ASP A 7 20.42 -7.60 -29.09
CA ASP A 7 19.85 -6.26 -29.13
C ASP A 7 19.03 -5.98 -27.87
N LEU A 8 19.54 -5.06 -27.05
CA LEU A 8 18.80 -4.47 -25.96
C LEU A 8 17.75 -3.54 -26.56
N SER A 9 16.47 -3.86 -26.31
CA SER A 9 15.32 -3.04 -26.72
C SER A 9 15.53 -1.56 -26.34
N PRO A 10 15.18 -0.60 -27.22
CA PRO A 10 15.45 0.84 -27.03
C PRO A 10 14.81 1.43 -25.76
N ALA A 11 13.84 0.74 -25.16
CA ALA A 11 13.22 1.13 -23.90
C ALA A 11 14.15 0.99 -22.68
N VAL A 12 15.17 0.12 -22.72
CA VAL A 12 16.14 -0.04 -21.63
C VAL A 12 17.24 1.02 -21.71
N ALA A 13 17.62 1.46 -22.92
CA ALA A 13 18.58 2.54 -23.13
C ALA A 13 18.04 3.91 -22.66
N ALA A 14 16.74 4.14 -22.79
CA ALA A 14 16.10 5.42 -22.44
C ALA A 14 16.00 5.71 -20.93
N ARG A 15 16.21 4.71 -20.06
CA ARG A 15 16.14 4.87 -18.59
C ARG A 15 17.49 5.15 -17.92
N ALA A 16 18.58 5.14 -18.70
CA ALA A 16 19.92 5.49 -18.22
C ALA A 16 20.23 6.99 -18.32
N HIS A 17 19.28 7.82 -18.75
CA HIS A 17 19.45 9.27 -18.76
C HIS A 17 19.25 9.85 -17.36
N VAL A 18 20.26 9.65 -16.51
CA VAL A 18 20.59 10.65 -15.49
C VAL A 18 21.00 11.90 -16.30
N PRO A 19 20.37 13.07 -16.10
CA PRO A 19 20.85 14.27 -16.75
C PRO A 19 22.26 14.52 -16.21
N ALA A 20 23.24 14.44 -17.11
CA ALA A 20 24.55 15.01 -16.87
C ALA A 20 24.36 16.53 -16.73
N GLN A 21 24.04 16.99 -15.52
CA GLN A 21 24.12 18.41 -15.21
C GLN A 21 25.59 18.80 -15.22
N GLN A 22 25.97 19.37 -16.36
CA GLN A 22 26.86 20.50 -16.52
C GLN A 22 28.11 20.51 -15.63
N HIS A 23 29.20 20.04 -16.23
CA HIS A 23 30.52 20.60 -15.99
C HIS A 23 30.49 22.10 -16.33
N ALA A 24 30.16 22.94 -15.34
CA ALA A 24 30.63 24.31 -15.28
C ALA A 24 31.86 24.30 -14.36
N GLY A 25 33.01 24.70 -14.93
CA GLY A 25 34.32 24.58 -14.32
C GLY A 25 34.39 25.12 -12.89
N ALA A 26 34.64 24.22 -11.95
CA ALA A 26 35.30 24.55 -10.70
C ALA A 26 36.67 23.90 -10.77
N ALA A 27 37.70 24.74 -10.70
CA ALA A 27 39.10 24.35 -10.74
C ALA A 27 39.36 23.12 -9.85
N VAL A 28 39.99 22.10 -10.43
CA VAL A 28 40.59 21.00 -9.68
C VAL A 28 41.76 21.60 -8.91
N ALA A 29 41.47 22.13 -7.72
CA ALA A 29 42.48 22.43 -6.73
C ALA A 29 43.01 21.07 -6.24
N GLU A 30 44.21 20.70 -6.71
CA GLU A 30 44.97 19.57 -6.18
C GLU A 30 45.07 19.72 -4.66
N ARG A 31 44.41 18.83 -3.91
CA ARG A 31 44.56 18.75 -2.46
C ARG A 31 45.71 17.79 -2.14
N PRO A 32 46.59 18.15 -1.20
CA PRO A 32 47.75 17.31 -0.87
C PRO A 32 47.27 15.99 -0.28
N VAL A 33 47.87 14.90 -0.76
CA VAL A 33 47.59 13.52 -0.33
C VAL A 33 48.18 13.31 1.07
N ALA A 34 47.41 13.70 2.09
CA ALA A 34 47.73 13.40 3.47
C ALA A 34 47.51 11.89 3.74
N HIS A 35 48.54 11.27 4.32
CA HIS A 35 48.60 9.85 4.61
C HIS A 35 47.61 9.48 5.73
N GLY A 36 46.41 9.04 5.35
CA GLY A 36 45.40 8.40 6.19
C GLY A 36 44.80 7.22 5.44
N ALA A 37 45.64 6.21 5.19
CA ALA A 37 45.39 5.12 4.24
C ALA A 37 44.20 4.24 4.67
N GLY A 38 43.06 4.37 3.99
CA GLY A 38 42.00 3.36 4.02
C GLY A 38 40.58 3.93 3.98
N ALA A 39 40.22 4.78 4.94
CA ALA A 39 38.81 5.10 5.21
C ALA A 39 38.29 6.37 4.50
N ASP A 40 39.13 7.38 4.30
CA ASP A 40 38.70 8.70 3.78
C ASP A 40 38.81 8.85 2.26
N MET A 41 39.51 7.94 1.56
CA MET A 41 39.66 8.01 0.10
C MET A 41 38.33 7.90 -0.67
N PHE A 42 37.28 7.37 -0.05
CA PHE A 42 35.94 7.24 -0.63
C PHE A 42 34.92 8.26 -0.08
N HIS A 43 35.35 9.21 0.75
CA HIS A 43 34.41 10.16 1.37
C HIS A 43 33.70 11.05 0.33
N ALA A 44 34.45 11.59 -0.64
CA ALA A 44 33.87 12.44 -1.68
C ALA A 44 32.87 11.68 -2.57
N GLN A 45 33.18 10.44 -2.92
CA GLN A 45 32.30 9.57 -3.72
C GLN A 45 31.06 9.16 -2.92
N LYS A 46 31.21 8.84 -1.62
CA LYS A 46 30.10 8.53 -0.73
C LYS A 46 29.15 9.71 -0.59
N GLU A 47 29.68 10.91 -0.41
CA GLU A 47 28.86 12.10 -0.27
C GLU A 47 28.14 12.46 -1.59
N TYR A 48 28.81 12.27 -2.73
CA TYR A 48 28.15 12.41 -4.04
C TYR A 48 26.96 11.45 -4.16
N CYS A 49 27.16 10.15 -3.89
CA CYS A 49 26.08 9.17 -3.93
C CYS A 49 24.98 9.48 -2.91
N PHE A 50 25.32 9.94 -1.70
CA PHE A 50 24.35 10.31 -0.68
C PHE A 50 23.45 11.45 -1.15
N ARG A 51 24.04 12.54 -1.65
CA ARG A 51 23.27 13.69 -2.17
C ARG A 51 22.41 13.31 -3.37
N ALA A 52 22.94 12.49 -4.27
CA ALA A 52 22.15 11.98 -5.40
C ALA A 52 20.96 11.12 -4.94
N MET A 53 21.15 10.25 -3.94
CA MET A 53 20.06 9.44 -3.38
C MET A 53 19.05 10.29 -2.60
N GLU A 54 19.50 11.29 -1.87
CA GLU A 54 18.65 12.18 -1.07
C GLU A 54 17.72 13.01 -1.96
N GLN A 55 18.19 13.44 -3.13
CA GLN A 55 17.40 14.23 -4.08
C GLN A 55 16.36 13.38 -4.83
N ASP A 56 16.71 12.16 -5.25
CA ASP A 56 15.84 11.38 -6.14
C ASP A 56 15.17 10.17 -5.46
N ALA A 57 15.97 9.31 -4.82
CA ALA A 57 15.51 8.02 -4.34
C ALA A 57 14.71 8.15 -3.03
N PHE A 58 15.15 9.02 -2.13
CA PHE A 58 14.54 9.18 -0.81
C PHE A 58 13.10 9.74 -0.87
N PRO A 59 12.78 10.79 -1.64
CA PRO A 59 11.41 11.29 -1.74
C PRO A 59 10.47 10.25 -2.37
N ARG A 60 10.96 9.47 -3.34
CA ARG A 60 10.21 8.37 -3.95
C ARG A 60 9.95 7.24 -2.95
N PHE A 61 10.93 6.88 -2.15
CA PHE A 61 10.79 5.88 -1.09
C PHE A 61 9.76 6.31 -0.05
N LEU A 62 9.84 7.55 0.45
CA LEU A 62 8.87 8.07 1.41
C LEU A 62 7.47 8.08 0.83
N ARG A 63 7.29 8.50 -0.42
CA ARG A 63 5.98 8.45 -1.10
C ARG A 63 5.47 7.01 -1.23
N ALA A 64 6.30 6.09 -1.71
CA ALA A 64 5.91 4.69 -1.85
C ALA A 64 5.45 4.07 -0.52
N LYS A 65 6.17 4.37 0.57
CA LYS A 65 5.82 3.90 1.93
C LYS A 65 4.69 4.70 2.60
N ALA A 66 4.43 5.91 2.14
CA ALA A 66 3.32 6.74 2.61
C ALA A 66 1.98 6.35 1.99
N PHE A 67 1.97 5.90 0.73
CA PHE A 67 0.75 5.66 -0.05
C PHE A 67 0.18 4.26 0.10
N GLY A 68 0.99 3.25 0.42
CA GLY A 68 0.51 1.87 0.52
C GLY A 68 1.12 1.14 1.71
N ASN A 69 0.28 0.36 2.37
CA ASN A 69 0.72 -0.61 3.37
C ASN A 69 0.70 -2.05 2.83
N LEU A 70 0.05 -2.24 1.68
CA LEU A 70 -0.19 -3.53 1.07
C LEU A 70 0.63 -3.71 -0.19
N THR A 71 0.94 -4.96 -0.50
CA THR A 71 1.45 -5.31 -1.83
C THR A 71 0.31 -5.36 -2.85
N PRO A 72 0.57 -5.11 -4.14
CA PRO A 72 -0.46 -5.18 -5.18
C PRO A 72 -1.16 -6.55 -5.24
N VAL A 73 -0.41 -7.63 -4.99
CA VAL A 73 -0.95 -8.99 -4.95
C VAL A 73 -1.91 -9.17 -3.78
N SER A 74 -1.51 -8.76 -2.58
CA SER A 74 -2.36 -8.87 -1.40
C SER A 74 -3.56 -7.92 -1.44
N ALA A 75 -3.47 -6.79 -2.14
CA ALA A 75 -4.61 -5.94 -2.45
C ALA A 75 -5.58 -6.66 -3.39
N LEU A 76 -5.09 -7.30 -4.47
CA LEU A 76 -5.92 -8.06 -5.40
C LEU A 76 -6.64 -9.24 -4.72
N VAL A 77 -5.95 -9.98 -3.85
CA VAL A 77 -6.57 -11.06 -3.08
C VAL A 77 -7.71 -10.53 -2.20
N ARG A 78 -7.52 -9.38 -1.55
CA ARG A 78 -8.57 -8.71 -0.77
C ARG A 78 -9.73 -8.28 -1.66
N LEU A 79 -9.49 -7.74 -2.86
CA LEU A 79 -10.56 -7.39 -3.79
C LEU A 79 -11.43 -8.61 -4.11
N VAL A 80 -10.81 -9.71 -4.54
CA VAL A 80 -11.54 -10.93 -4.92
C VAL A 80 -12.29 -11.51 -3.73
N ALA A 81 -11.62 -11.65 -2.57
CA ALA A 81 -12.25 -12.15 -1.36
C ALA A 81 -13.41 -11.25 -0.90
N GLY A 82 -13.23 -9.93 -0.94
CA GLY A 82 -14.26 -8.98 -0.55
C GLY A 82 -15.49 -9.03 -1.47
N LEU A 83 -15.30 -9.18 -2.78
CA LEU A 83 -16.40 -9.33 -3.74
C LEU A 83 -17.18 -10.62 -3.50
N ILE A 84 -16.49 -11.74 -3.23
CA ILE A 84 -17.12 -13.03 -2.93
C ILE A 84 -17.92 -12.92 -1.61
N VAL A 85 -17.33 -12.37 -0.56
CA VAL A 85 -18.00 -12.22 0.74
C VAL A 85 -19.18 -11.26 0.64
N LEU A 86 -19.06 -10.17 -0.14
CA LEU A 86 -20.17 -9.26 -0.39
C LEU A 86 -21.32 -9.97 -1.09
N TRP A 87 -21.02 -10.74 -2.13
CA TRP A 87 -22.02 -11.51 -2.87
C TRP A 87 -22.75 -12.51 -1.95
N ILE A 88 -22.02 -13.27 -1.13
CA ILE A 88 -22.61 -14.19 -0.14
C ILE A 88 -23.46 -13.42 0.87
N GLY A 89 -22.94 -12.31 1.42
CA GLY A 89 -23.66 -11.49 2.40
C GLY A 89 -24.98 -10.93 1.86
N LEU A 90 -24.96 -10.44 0.62
CA LEU A 90 -26.17 -9.98 -0.07
C LEU A 90 -27.14 -11.13 -0.32
N ALA A 91 -26.67 -12.27 -0.85
CA ALA A 91 -27.50 -13.44 -1.13
C ALA A 91 -28.19 -13.97 0.14
N VAL A 92 -27.44 -14.12 1.24
CA VAL A 92 -27.99 -14.52 2.54
C VAL A 92 -28.94 -13.45 3.09
N GLY A 93 -28.60 -12.16 2.95
CA GLY A 93 -29.44 -11.06 3.39
C GLY A 93 -30.80 -11.03 2.70
N PHE A 94 -30.82 -11.14 1.38
CA PHE A 94 -32.07 -11.23 0.61
C PHE A 94 -32.87 -12.50 0.96
N SER A 95 -32.19 -13.64 1.11
CA SER A 95 -32.85 -14.90 1.51
C SER A 95 -33.53 -14.78 2.89
N LEU A 96 -32.89 -14.12 3.86
CA LEU A 96 -33.46 -13.90 5.21
C LEU A 96 -34.64 -12.92 5.21
N ILE A 97 -34.67 -11.97 4.28
CA ILE A 97 -35.79 -11.04 4.10
C ILE A 97 -36.99 -11.77 3.49
N PHE A 98 -36.77 -12.54 2.41
CA PHE A 98 -37.83 -13.25 1.70
C PHE A 98 -38.41 -14.45 2.45
N LEU A 99 -37.61 -15.12 3.29
CA LEU A 99 -38.11 -16.23 4.12
C LEU A 99 -38.87 -15.76 5.37
N ASP A 100 -38.88 -14.45 5.63
CA ASP A 100 -39.40 -13.80 6.85
C ASP A 100 -39.03 -14.55 8.13
N VAL A 101 -37.71 -14.72 8.33
CA VAL A 101 -37.20 -15.48 9.48
C VAL A 101 -37.38 -14.69 10.77
N HIS A 102 -38.11 -15.27 11.72
CA HIS A 102 -38.25 -14.77 13.09
C HIS A 102 -37.26 -15.49 14.04
N PRO A 103 -36.68 -14.82 15.05
CA PRO A 103 -36.76 -13.39 15.33
C PRO A 103 -35.90 -12.53 14.39
N LYS A 104 -36.28 -11.25 14.21
CA LYS A 104 -35.55 -10.28 13.37
C LYS A 104 -34.07 -10.10 13.74
N SER A 105 -33.69 -10.40 14.98
CA SER A 105 -32.30 -10.33 15.47
C SER A 105 -31.34 -11.19 14.66
N LYS A 106 -31.80 -12.25 13.98
CA LYS A 106 -30.92 -13.07 13.12
C LYS A 106 -30.34 -12.27 11.94
N ARG A 107 -31.03 -11.22 11.49
CA ARG A 107 -30.54 -10.33 10.41
C ARG A 107 -29.35 -9.47 10.85
N PHE A 108 -29.19 -9.23 12.15
CA PHE A 108 -28.06 -8.47 12.67
C PHE A 108 -26.72 -9.18 12.41
N PHE A 109 -26.71 -10.52 12.31
CA PHE A 109 -25.48 -11.27 11.98
C PHE A 109 -24.95 -10.98 10.57
N LEU A 110 -25.75 -10.37 9.67
CA LEU A 110 -25.28 -9.90 8.36
C LEU A 110 -24.23 -8.78 8.47
N PHE A 111 -24.15 -8.12 9.63
CA PHE A 111 -23.07 -7.18 9.92
C PHE A 111 -21.69 -7.82 9.74
N ILE A 112 -21.51 -9.11 10.08
CA ILE A 112 -20.22 -9.80 9.99
C ILE A 112 -19.73 -9.90 8.53
N PRO A 113 -20.46 -10.54 7.59
CA PRO A 113 -20.03 -10.61 6.20
C PRO A 113 -19.92 -9.21 5.57
N PHE A 114 -20.81 -8.26 5.88
CA PHE A 114 -20.68 -6.90 5.36
C PHE A 114 -19.43 -6.18 5.89
N ALA A 115 -19.08 -6.34 7.16
CA ALA A 115 -17.87 -5.75 7.73
C ALA A 115 -16.62 -6.26 7.02
N PHE A 116 -16.49 -7.57 6.83
CA PHE A 116 -15.35 -8.17 6.13
C PHE A 116 -15.30 -7.77 4.66
N ALA A 117 -16.44 -7.80 3.97
CA ALA A 117 -16.54 -7.39 2.57
C ALA A 117 -16.09 -5.94 2.36
N ILE A 118 -16.67 -5.01 3.13
CA ILE A 118 -16.38 -3.57 3.02
C ILE A 118 -14.94 -3.27 3.46
N LEU A 119 -14.45 -3.91 4.52
CA LEU A 119 -13.05 -3.79 4.94
C LEU A 119 -12.11 -4.17 3.79
N PHE A 120 -12.35 -5.29 3.12
CA PHE A 120 -11.49 -5.76 2.04
C PHE A 120 -11.57 -4.91 0.77
N LEU A 121 -12.78 -4.49 0.36
CA LEU A 121 -12.97 -3.62 -0.80
C LEU A 121 -12.30 -2.26 -0.60
N ILE A 122 -12.52 -1.63 0.55
CA ILE A 122 -11.91 -0.33 0.85
C ILE A 122 -10.39 -0.48 1.03
N SER A 123 -9.93 -1.55 1.68
CA SER A 123 -8.48 -1.78 1.82
C SER A 123 -7.78 -1.92 0.47
N HIS A 124 -8.43 -2.57 -0.51
CA HIS A 124 -7.94 -2.60 -1.89
C HIS A 124 -7.93 -1.20 -2.51
N GLN A 125 -9.05 -0.46 -2.42
CA GLN A 125 -9.19 0.85 -3.08
C GLN A 125 -8.19 1.90 -2.59
N TYR A 126 -7.75 1.80 -1.33
CA TYR A 126 -6.78 2.71 -0.73
C TYR A 126 -5.36 2.12 -0.63
N GLU A 127 -5.14 0.89 -1.12
CA GLU A 127 -3.91 0.10 -0.99
C GLU A 127 -3.37 0.06 0.47
N LEU A 128 -4.28 0.16 1.44
CA LEU A 128 -3.98 0.35 2.85
C LEU A 128 -4.93 -0.50 3.68
N ASP A 129 -4.35 -1.39 4.48
CA ASP A 129 -5.09 -2.17 5.46
C ASP A 129 -5.05 -1.46 6.83
N PRO A 130 -6.17 -0.90 7.31
CA PRO A 130 -6.19 -0.16 8.57
C PRO A 130 -5.84 -1.04 9.76
N LEU A 131 -6.17 -2.34 9.72
CA LEU A 131 -5.90 -3.27 10.80
C LEU A 131 -4.39 -3.47 10.98
N LEU A 132 -3.67 -3.69 9.89
CA LEU A 132 -2.20 -3.80 9.92
C LEU A 132 -1.53 -2.49 10.36
N VAL A 133 -2.05 -1.34 9.91
CA VAL A 133 -1.51 -0.04 10.31
C VAL A 133 -1.67 0.21 11.81
N PHE A 134 -2.79 -0.21 12.42
CA PHE A 134 -2.98 -0.11 13.87
C PHE A 134 -2.00 -1.00 14.65
N PHE A 135 -1.62 -2.15 14.11
CA PHE A 135 -0.53 -2.98 14.65
C PHE A 135 0.87 -2.44 14.33
N GLY A 136 0.99 -1.29 13.66
CA GLY A 136 2.27 -0.70 13.26
C GLY A 136 3.03 -1.55 12.24
N GLN A 137 2.29 -2.33 11.45
CA GLN A 137 2.80 -3.36 10.57
C GLN A 137 2.57 -2.98 9.09
N SER A 138 3.53 -3.33 8.23
CA SER A 138 3.51 -3.05 6.79
C SER A 138 3.95 -4.22 5.95
N GLU A 139 3.22 -4.53 4.89
CA GLU A 139 3.56 -5.61 3.99
C GLU A 139 4.65 -5.17 2.99
N THR A 140 5.64 -6.02 2.77
CA THR A 140 6.71 -5.77 1.77
C THR A 140 6.75 -6.79 0.67
N THR A 141 6.53 -8.05 1.04
CA THR A 141 6.26 -9.14 0.11
C THR A 141 4.97 -9.81 0.58
N PRO A 142 4.22 -10.48 -0.32
CA PRO A 142 2.98 -11.12 0.07
C PRO A 142 3.20 -11.99 1.31
N PHE A 143 2.39 -11.78 2.36
CA PHE A 143 2.46 -12.50 3.64
C PHE A 143 3.70 -12.27 4.51
N ARG A 144 4.59 -11.33 4.15
CA ARG A 144 5.70 -10.90 5.00
C ARG A 144 5.54 -9.44 5.40
N THR A 145 5.42 -9.27 6.70
CA THR A 145 5.17 -7.99 7.35
C THR A 145 6.43 -7.45 8.01
N LEU A 146 6.59 -6.13 7.98
CA LEU A 146 7.67 -5.37 8.62
C LEU A 146 7.07 -4.30 9.53
N THR A 147 7.69 -4.11 10.68
CA THR A 147 7.29 -3.04 11.61
C THR A 147 7.70 -1.66 11.07
N ILE A 148 6.75 -0.74 11.06
CA ILE A 148 6.97 0.67 10.68
C ILE A 148 7.69 1.38 11.83
N ARG A 149 8.99 1.61 11.68
CA ARG A 149 9.82 2.33 12.67
C ARG A 149 9.80 3.84 12.48
N GLU A 150 9.69 4.31 11.25
CA GLU A 150 9.81 5.73 10.95
C GLU A 150 8.60 6.53 11.45
N PRO A 151 8.79 7.51 12.36
CA PRO A 151 7.68 8.20 13.02
C PRO A 151 6.87 9.07 12.04
N TYR A 152 7.53 9.64 11.04
CA TYR A 152 6.86 10.43 9.99
C TYR A 152 5.89 9.57 9.17
N VAL A 153 6.37 8.42 8.67
CA VAL A 153 5.57 7.46 7.90
C VAL A 153 4.43 6.91 8.74
N LYS A 154 4.70 6.60 10.02
CA LYS A 154 3.70 6.12 10.97
C LYS A 154 2.55 7.11 11.16
N LYS A 155 2.84 8.40 11.37
CA LYS A 155 1.81 9.45 11.53
C LYS A 155 0.95 9.59 10.27
N LEU A 156 1.57 9.55 9.10
CA LEU A 156 0.89 9.67 7.82
C LEU A 156 -0.03 8.48 7.53
N LEU A 157 0.46 7.25 7.76
CA LEU A 157 -0.34 6.04 7.61
C LEU A 157 -1.47 5.98 8.64
N LEU A 158 -1.24 6.37 9.90
CA LEU A 158 -2.28 6.42 10.93
C LEU A 158 -3.42 7.36 10.55
N GLY A 159 -3.12 8.58 10.07
CA GLY A 159 -4.16 9.52 9.64
C GLY A 159 -5.04 8.94 8.52
N ARG A 160 -4.41 8.27 7.54
CA ARG A 160 -5.13 7.59 6.46
C ARG A 160 -5.89 6.36 6.95
N ALA A 161 -5.32 5.57 7.85
CA ALA A 161 -5.98 4.40 8.43
C ALA A 161 -7.22 4.77 9.24
N VAL A 162 -7.18 5.90 9.97
CA VAL A 162 -8.37 6.43 10.66
C VAL A 162 -9.44 6.82 9.66
N TRP A 163 -9.09 7.56 8.60
CA TRP A 163 -10.04 7.91 7.54
C TRP A 163 -10.67 6.68 6.88
N VAL A 164 -9.83 5.70 6.51
CA VAL A 164 -10.27 4.42 5.93
C VAL A 164 -11.19 3.67 6.90
N SER A 165 -10.86 3.64 8.19
CA SER A 165 -11.68 2.96 9.21
C SER A 165 -13.05 3.62 9.39
N ILE A 166 -13.11 4.95 9.35
CA ILE A 166 -14.38 5.70 9.38
C ILE A 166 -15.22 5.34 8.16
N LEU A 167 -14.63 5.30 6.96
CA LEU A 167 -15.33 4.94 5.74
C LEU A 167 -15.86 3.50 5.80
N VAL A 168 -15.05 2.55 6.28
CA VAL A 168 -15.45 1.15 6.48
C VAL A 168 -16.63 1.06 7.46
N ALA A 169 -16.55 1.74 8.60
CA ALA A 169 -17.61 1.74 9.60
C ALA A 169 -18.91 2.35 9.06
N ALA A 170 -18.83 3.46 8.33
CA ALA A 170 -19.97 4.14 7.73
C ALA A 170 -20.67 3.24 6.69
N CYS A 171 -19.92 2.68 5.72
CA CYS A 171 -20.48 1.81 4.69
C CYS A 171 -21.07 0.51 5.28
N THR A 172 -20.37 -0.11 6.23
CA THR A 172 -20.85 -1.34 6.89
C THR A 172 -22.14 -1.09 7.67
N THR A 173 -22.19 0.02 8.42
CA THR A 173 -23.38 0.41 9.18
C THR A 173 -24.55 0.72 8.25
N ALA A 174 -24.31 1.47 7.18
CA ALA A 174 -25.34 1.78 6.18
C ALA A 174 -25.94 0.51 5.56
N LEU A 175 -25.12 -0.43 5.10
CA LEU A 175 -25.60 -1.71 4.56
C LEU A 175 -26.36 -2.51 5.60
N SER A 176 -25.82 -2.62 6.82
CA SER A 176 -26.48 -3.38 7.89
C SER A 176 -27.83 -2.80 8.29
N LEU A 177 -27.94 -1.46 8.36
CA LEU A 177 -29.19 -0.76 8.65
C LEU A 177 -30.23 -0.95 7.55
N ILE A 178 -29.83 -0.95 6.27
CA ILE A 178 -30.76 -1.21 5.16
C ILE A 178 -31.41 -2.59 5.33
N PHE A 179 -30.62 -3.65 5.56
CA PHE A 179 -31.14 -5.01 5.70
C PHE A 179 -31.91 -5.23 7.03
N TRP A 180 -31.60 -4.46 8.06
CA TRP A 180 -32.31 -4.52 9.34
C TRP A 180 -33.65 -3.77 9.31
N ALA A 181 -33.71 -2.61 8.66
CA ALA A 181 -34.91 -1.76 8.60
C ALA A 181 -36.00 -2.30 7.66
N VAL A 182 -35.63 -3.08 6.64
CA VAL A 182 -36.57 -3.61 5.66
C VAL A 182 -37.50 -4.67 6.30
N PRO A 183 -38.84 -4.50 6.26
CA PRO A 183 -39.78 -5.52 6.72
C PRO A 183 -39.68 -6.77 5.84
N GLY A 184 -39.74 -7.95 6.46
CA GLY A 184 -39.78 -9.21 5.72
C GLY A 184 -41.12 -9.39 5.02
N HIS A 185 -41.09 -10.00 3.84
CA HIS A 185 -42.29 -10.43 3.13
C HIS A 185 -42.06 -11.86 2.68
N ARG A 186 -42.95 -12.78 3.06
CA ARG A 186 -42.90 -14.17 2.61
C ARG A 186 -43.37 -14.22 1.16
N LEU A 187 -42.47 -14.63 0.27
CA LEU A 187 -42.81 -15.03 -1.10
C LEU A 187 -43.43 -16.44 -1.10
#